data_AF-A0A4Q3S1T9-F1
#
_entry.id   AF-A0A4Q3S1T9-F1
#
_cell.length_a   1.000
_cell.length_b   1.000
_cell.length_c   1.000
_cell.angle_alpha   90.00
_cell.angle_beta   90.00
_cell.angle_gamma   90.00
#
_symmetry.space_group_name_H-M   'P 1'
#
loop_
_entity.id
_entity.type
_entity.pdbx_description
1 polymer ?
#
loop_
_entity_poly.entity_id
_entity_poly.type
_entity_poly.pdbx_seq_one_letter_code
_entity_poly.pdbx_strand_id
1 'polypeptide(L)'
;MKKWVKNQATSTINTLKVLSLEMGIVLLAFISSFLLVVFLVRKVFVHEAGGLDDSIFEFFKGITTPGTTAVMEAFTELGGQYFLIPANLSIFAFAYFIRRDKWFAIKTLSVAISSLLVMFGLKLFFARPRPLDPLVNEVAGYS
;
A
#
# COMPACT_ATOMS: atom_id res chain seq x y z
N MET A 1 31.63 -41.47 0.02
CA MET A 1 31.03 -40.57 -0.99
C MET A 1 29.49 -40.60 -1.05
N LYS A 2 28.81 -41.76 -1.09
CA LYS A 2 27.33 -41.85 -1.20
C LYS A 2 26.52 -41.10 -0.11
N LYS A 3 26.97 -41.11 1.15
CA LYS A 3 26.31 -40.40 2.27
C LYS A 3 26.37 -38.87 2.13
N TRP A 4 27.45 -38.34 1.57
CA TRP A 4 27.69 -36.89 1.43
C TRP A 4 26.78 -36.29 0.35
N VAL A 5 26.65 -36.98 -0.79
CA VAL A 5 25.74 -36.61 -1.89
C VAL A 5 24.26 -36.67 -1.45
N LYS A 6 23.88 -37.67 -0.64
CA LYS A 6 22.49 -37.83 -0.16
C LYS A 6 22.08 -36.69 0.79
N ASN A 7 22.99 -36.26 1.67
CA ASN A 7 22.74 -35.13 2.57
C ASN A 7 22.66 -33.79 1.82
N GLN A 8 23.49 -33.60 0.79
CA GLN A 8 23.42 -32.41 -0.08
C GLN A 8 22.07 -32.35 -0.82
N ALA A 9 21.60 -33.48 -1.36
CA ALA A 9 20.33 -33.57 -2.08
C ALA A 9 19.09 -33.33 -1.19
N THR A 10 19.10 -33.83 0.06
CA THR A 10 18.01 -33.53 1.00
C THR A 10 17.97 -32.07 1.42
N SER A 11 19.13 -31.40 1.51
CA SER A 11 19.22 -29.98 1.84
C SER A 11 18.61 -29.10 0.75
N THR A 12 18.94 -29.38 -0.53
CA THR A 12 18.39 -28.64 -1.68
C THR A 12 16.89 -28.86 -1.86
N ILE A 13 16.39 -30.08 -1.64
CA ILE A 13 14.95 -30.37 -1.69
C ILE A 13 14.19 -29.62 -0.60
N ASN A 14 14.75 -29.51 0.61
CA ASN A 14 14.11 -28.76 1.69
C ASN A 14 14.10 -27.26 1.42
N THR A 15 15.17 -26.69 0.85
CA THR A 15 15.20 -25.26 0.47
C THR A 15 14.21 -24.95 -0.65
N LEU A 16 14.10 -25.85 -1.64
CA LEU A 16 13.11 -25.71 -2.72
C LEU A 16 11.66 -25.78 -2.21
N LYS A 17 11.38 -26.64 -1.22
CA LYS A 17 10.05 -26.74 -0.60
C LYS A 17 9.68 -25.49 0.21
N VAL A 18 10.64 -24.91 0.93
CA VAL A 18 10.41 -23.66 1.67
C VAL A 18 10.19 -22.50 0.68
N LEU A 19 11.01 -22.40 -0.35
CA LEU A 19 10.87 -21.38 -1.39
C LEU A 19 9.52 -21.48 -2.12
N SER A 20 9.05 -22.70 -2.45
CA SER A 20 7.75 -22.89 -3.10
C SER A 20 6.58 -22.55 -2.17
N LEU A 21 6.71 -22.81 -0.87
CA LEU A 21 5.70 -22.45 0.13
C LEU A 21 5.62 -20.92 0.31
N GLU A 22 6.76 -20.26 0.49
CA GLU A 22 6.85 -18.80 0.61
C GLU A 22 6.24 -18.11 -0.62
N MET A 23 6.58 -18.60 -1.81
CA MET A 23 6.03 -18.07 -3.06
C MET A 23 4.52 -18.30 -3.16
N GLY A 24 4.05 -19.47 -2.70
CA GLY A 24 2.62 -19.79 -2.63
C GLY A 24 1.86 -18.83 -1.70
N ILE A 25 2.41 -18.51 -0.53
CA ILE A 25 1.82 -17.54 0.41
C ILE A 25 1.75 -16.14 -0.21
N VAL A 26 2.83 -15.68 -0.85
CA VAL A 26 2.87 -14.37 -1.51
C VAL A 26 1.85 -14.31 -2.65
N LEU A 27 1.74 -15.38 -3.45
CA LEU A 27 0.76 -15.46 -4.54
C LEU A 27 -0.68 -15.45 -4.02
N LEU A 28 -0.96 -16.20 -2.95
CA LEU A 28 -2.28 -16.20 -2.31
C LEU A 28 -2.63 -14.81 -1.77
N ALA A 29 -1.70 -14.14 -1.08
CA ALA A 29 -1.88 -12.78 -0.58
C ALA A 29 -2.14 -11.78 -1.72
N PHE A 30 -1.41 -11.93 -2.83
CA PHE A 30 -1.61 -11.12 -4.03
C PHE A 30 -3.01 -11.34 -4.64
N ILE A 31 -3.40 -12.60 -4.86
CA ILE A 31 -4.71 -12.96 -5.42
C ILE A 31 -5.83 -12.46 -4.49
N SER A 32 -5.70 -12.66 -3.18
CA SER A 32 -6.72 -12.18 -2.23
C SER A 32 -6.85 -10.66 -2.23
N SER A 33 -5.72 -9.94 -2.28
CA SER A 33 -5.71 -8.48 -2.38
C SER A 33 -6.36 -8.01 -3.68
N PHE A 34 -6.01 -8.65 -4.80
CA PHE A 34 -6.59 -8.33 -6.10
C PHE A 34 -8.10 -8.57 -6.15
N LEU A 35 -8.58 -9.72 -5.66
CA LEU A 35 -10.01 -10.03 -5.57
C LEU A 35 -10.75 -9.04 -4.68
N LEU A 36 -10.14 -8.63 -3.56
CA LEU A 36 -10.70 -7.63 -2.67
C LEU A 36 -10.83 -6.28 -3.38
N VAL A 37 -9.80 -5.84 -4.11
CA VAL A 37 -9.86 -4.59 -4.90
C VAL A 37 -10.96 -4.68 -5.96
N VAL A 38 -11.07 -5.77 -6.71
CA VAL A 38 -12.14 -5.96 -7.70
C VAL A 38 -13.53 -5.92 -7.05
N PHE A 39 -13.68 -6.56 -5.89
CA PHE A 39 -14.92 -6.53 -5.12
C PHE A 39 -15.28 -5.11 -4.67
N LEU A 40 -14.31 -4.35 -4.14
CA LEU A 40 -14.51 -2.97 -3.71
C LEU A 40 -14.86 -2.07 -4.90
N VAL A 41 -14.15 -2.17 -6.02
CA VAL A 41 -14.43 -1.41 -7.24
C VAL A 41 -15.86 -1.71 -7.71
N ARG A 42 -16.26 -2.98 -7.78
CA ARG A 42 -17.63 -3.34 -8.15
C ARG A 42 -18.66 -2.75 -7.18
N LYS A 43 -18.39 -2.82 -5.88
CA LYS A 43 -19.29 -2.28 -4.86
C LYS A 43 -19.41 -0.76 -4.95
N VAL A 44 -18.31 -0.03 -5.12
CA VAL A 44 -18.31 1.44 -5.13
C VAL A 44 -18.85 2.01 -6.45
N PHE A 45 -18.50 1.42 -7.60
CA PHE A 45 -18.83 1.98 -8.91
C PHE A 45 -20.11 1.40 -9.55
N VAL A 46 -20.52 0.15 -9.23
CA VAL A 46 -21.69 -0.49 -9.86
C VAL A 46 -22.93 -0.44 -8.98
N HIS A 47 -22.78 -0.40 -7.66
CA HIS A 47 -23.87 -0.19 -6.71
C HIS A 47 -23.57 1.10 -5.97
N GLU A 48 -23.99 2.25 -6.52
CA GLU A 48 -23.75 3.58 -5.95
C GLU A 48 -23.78 3.55 -4.41
N ALA A 49 -22.59 3.53 -3.79
CA ALA A 49 -22.44 3.35 -2.36
C ALA A 49 -22.68 4.67 -1.59
N GLY A 50 -23.37 5.64 -2.21
CA GLY A 50 -23.62 6.97 -1.66
C GLY A 50 -24.20 6.89 -0.25
N GLY A 51 -25.19 6.03 -0.01
CA GLY A 51 -25.81 5.90 1.31
C GLY A 51 -24.89 5.40 2.42
N LEU A 52 -23.85 4.60 2.11
CA LEU A 52 -22.87 4.16 3.11
C LEU A 52 -21.89 5.29 3.42
N ASP A 53 -21.33 5.91 2.37
CA ASP A 53 -20.41 7.04 2.50
C ASP A 53 -21.07 8.19 3.29
N ASP A 54 -22.32 8.54 2.96
CA ASP A 54 -23.11 9.58 3.63
C ASP A 54 -23.35 9.26 5.11
N SER A 55 -23.73 8.00 5.42
CA SER A 55 -23.94 7.56 6.81
C SER A 55 -22.66 7.66 7.65
N ILE A 56 -21.51 7.36 7.03
CA ILE A 56 -20.21 7.50 7.67
C ILE A 56 -19.89 8.99 7.88
N PHE A 57 -20.08 9.83 6.87
CA PHE A 57 -19.84 11.27 7.01
C PHE A 57 -20.70 11.89 8.12
N GLU A 58 -21.98 11.54 8.21
CA GLU A 58 -22.85 12.00 9.29
C GLU A 58 -22.37 11.54 10.67
N PHE A 59 -21.93 10.29 10.81
CA PHE A 59 -21.35 9.79 12.05
C PHE A 59 -20.11 10.61 12.47
N PHE A 60 -19.21 10.88 11.52
CA PHE A 60 -17.98 11.62 11.79
C PHE A 60 -18.21 13.10 12.09
N LYS A 61 -19.25 13.73 11.53
CA LYS A 61 -19.62 15.13 11.86
C LYS A 61 -19.82 15.34 13.37
N GLY A 62 -20.31 14.33 14.09
CA GLY A 62 -20.51 14.42 15.54
C GLY A 62 -19.23 14.42 16.38
N ILE A 63 -18.10 13.96 15.83
CA ILE A 63 -16.80 13.91 16.53
C ILE A 63 -15.79 14.94 16.02
N THR A 64 -16.13 15.69 14.97
CA THR A 64 -15.28 16.74 14.41
C THR A 64 -15.23 17.95 15.33
N THR A 65 -14.20 18.02 16.16
CA THR A 65 -13.85 19.15 17.04
C THR A 65 -12.50 19.74 16.64
N PRO A 66 -12.18 20.99 17.02
CA PRO A 66 -10.86 21.58 16.72
C PRO A 66 -9.68 20.72 17.19
N GLY A 67 -9.83 20.03 18.34
CA GLY A 67 -8.80 19.15 18.87
C GLY A 67 -8.61 17.88 18.04
N THR A 68 -9.70 17.21 17.64
CA THR A 68 -9.62 16.03 16.77
C THR A 68 -9.14 16.37 15.37
N THR A 69 -9.50 17.55 14.85
CA THR A 69 -9.02 18.03 13.55
C THR A 69 -7.51 18.25 13.58
N ALA A 70 -6.97 18.92 14.60
CA ALA A 70 -5.52 19.13 14.72
C ALA A 70 -4.73 17.81 14.79
N VAL A 71 -5.28 16.80 15.48
CA VAL A 71 -4.69 15.45 15.52
C VAL A 71 -4.71 14.81 14.14
N MET A 72 -5.84 14.87 13.42
CA MET A 72 -5.94 14.31 12.08
C MET A 72 -5.01 15.04 11.09
N GLU A 73 -4.91 16.36 11.16
CA GLU A 73 -3.98 17.15 10.35
C GLU A 73 -2.53 16.70 10.58
N ALA A 74 -2.11 16.49 11.83
CA ALA A 74 -0.78 15.99 12.13
C ALA A 74 -0.50 14.62 11.49
N PHE A 75 -1.48 13.72 11.48
CA PHE A 75 -1.36 12.43 10.78
C PHE A 75 -1.39 12.59 9.26
N THR A 76 -2.20 13.49 8.71
CA THR A 76 -2.28 13.77 7.27
C THR A 76 -0.94 14.29 6.74
N GLU A 77 -0.24 15.13 7.49
CA GLU A 77 1.09 15.63 7.11
C GLU A 77 2.12 14.50 6.93
N LEU A 78 2.04 13.44 7.73
CA LEU A 78 2.90 12.25 7.56
C LEU A 78 2.60 11.48 6.26
N GLY A 79 1.38 11.58 5.74
CA GLY A 79 1.00 11.02 4.43
C GLY A 79 1.31 11.93 3.25
N GLY A 80 1.74 13.17 3.51
CA GLY A 80 2.03 14.17 2.49
C GLY A 80 3.33 13.90 1.72
N GLN A 81 3.40 14.43 0.50
CA GLN A 81 4.62 14.33 -0.33
C GLN A 81 5.87 14.93 0.36
N TYR A 82 5.68 15.99 1.15
CA TYR A 82 6.76 16.68 1.86
C TYR A 82 7.40 15.82 2.94
N PHE A 83 6.66 14.86 3.50
CA PHE A 83 7.22 13.90 4.45
C PHE A 83 7.64 12.60 3.76
N LEU A 84 6.78 12.03 2.91
CA LEU A 84 7.00 10.71 2.32
C LEU A 84 8.19 10.64 1.37
N ILE A 85 8.43 11.67 0.55
CA ILE A 85 9.57 11.69 -0.38
C ILE A 85 10.90 11.65 0.39
N PRO A 86 11.19 12.59 1.32
CA PRO A 86 12.43 12.53 2.07
C PRO A 86 12.51 11.28 2.94
N ALA A 87 11.42 10.81 3.55
CA ALA A 87 11.43 9.57 4.33
C ALA A 87 11.85 8.35 3.51
N ASN A 88 11.25 8.15 2.32
CA ASN A 88 11.62 7.03 1.44
C ASN A 88 13.07 7.15 0.94
N LEU A 89 13.54 8.36 0.61
CA LEU A 89 14.93 8.60 0.24
C LEU A 89 15.89 8.35 1.41
N SER A 90 15.54 8.72 2.63
CA SER A 90 16.33 8.42 3.83
C SER A 90 16.44 6.92 4.09
N ILE A 91 15.36 6.16 3.91
CA ILE A 91 15.40 4.69 4.04
C ILE A 91 16.28 4.08 2.95
N PHE A 92 16.16 4.55 1.72
CA PHE A 92 17.03 4.13 0.61
C PHE A 92 18.50 4.43 0.91
N ALA A 93 18.82 5.66 1.32
CA ALA A 93 20.18 6.07 1.67
C ALA A 93 20.73 5.24 2.84
N PHE A 94 19.91 5.00 3.89
CA PHE A 94 20.28 4.16 5.01
C PHE A 94 20.62 2.72 4.56
N ALA A 95 19.76 2.12 3.74
CA ALA A 95 19.97 0.79 3.20
C ALA A 95 21.25 0.70 2.36
N TYR A 96 21.46 1.68 1.48
CA TYR A 96 22.55 1.69 0.51
C TYR A 96 23.91 2.03 1.14
N PHE A 97 23.98 3.07 1.98
CA PHE A 97 25.25 3.57 2.53
C PHE A 97 25.63 2.91 3.84
N ILE A 98 24.69 2.73 4.77
CA ILE A 98 24.97 2.24 6.13
C ILE A 98 24.94 0.72 6.16
N ARG A 99 23.82 0.11 5.73
CA ARG A 99 23.72 -1.36 5.69
C ARG A 99 24.51 -2.00 4.55
N ARG A 100 24.83 -1.23 3.51
CA ARG A 100 25.47 -1.70 2.26
C ARG A 100 24.71 -2.85 1.58
N ASP A 101 23.43 -2.99 1.88
CA ASP A 101 22.56 -3.97 1.26
C ASP A 101 21.88 -3.33 0.03
N LYS A 102 22.57 -3.43 -1.10
CA LYS A 102 22.10 -2.88 -2.37
C LYS A 102 20.80 -3.52 -2.84
N TRP A 103 20.57 -4.80 -2.51
CA TRP A 103 19.35 -5.49 -2.89
C TRP A 103 18.16 -5.00 -2.09
N PHE A 104 18.34 -4.77 -0.79
CA PHE A 104 17.31 -4.15 0.04
C PHE A 104 16.99 -2.72 -0.43
N ALA A 105 18.00 -1.92 -0.76
CA ALA A 105 17.80 -0.56 -1.28
C ALA A 105 16.98 -0.54 -2.58
N ILE A 106 17.31 -1.41 -3.55
CA ILE A 106 16.56 -1.53 -4.81
C ILE A 106 15.13 -1.98 -4.54
N LYS A 107 14.92 -3.00 -3.68
CA LYS A 107 13.58 -3.48 -3.34
C LYS A 107 12.70 -2.37 -2.76
N THR A 108 13.23 -1.58 -1.81
CA THR A 108 12.49 -0.47 -1.21
C THR A 108 12.09 0.57 -2.26
N LEU A 109 13.02 0.93 -3.15
CA LEU A 109 12.74 1.90 -4.21
C LEU A 109 11.70 1.36 -5.20
N SER A 110 11.79 0.08 -5.58
CA SER A 110 10.81 -0.58 -6.46
C SER A 110 9.41 -0.57 -5.85
N VAL A 111 9.27 -0.80 -4.54
CA VAL A 111 7.98 -0.73 -3.85
C VAL A 111 7.42 0.69 -3.86
N ALA A 112 8.25 1.70 -3.54
CA ALA A 112 7.81 3.09 -3.54
C ALA A 112 7.32 3.55 -4.93
N ILE A 113 8.08 3.26 -5.98
CA ILE A 113 7.74 3.65 -7.36
C ILE A 113 6.50 2.90 -7.85
N SER A 114 6.44 1.58 -7.65
CA SER A 114 5.28 0.79 -8.08
C SER A 114 4.00 1.22 -7.37
N SER A 115 4.04 1.53 -6.07
CA SER A 115 2.89 2.08 -5.33
C SER A 115 2.42 3.41 -5.90
N LEU A 116 3.35 4.31 -6.26
CA LEU A 116 3.01 5.59 -6.88
C LEU A 116 2.37 5.39 -8.26
N LEU A 117 2.94 4.52 -9.10
CA LEU A 117 2.40 4.22 -10.42
C LEU A 117 1.00 3.62 -10.34
N VAL A 118 0.78 2.69 -9.42
CA VAL A 118 -0.56 2.10 -9.20
C VAL A 118 -1.53 3.17 -8.73
N MET A 119 -1.16 4.02 -7.76
CA MET A 119 -2.02 5.10 -7.29
C MET A 119 -2.42 6.06 -8.42
N PHE A 120 -1.46 6.58 -9.19
CA PHE A 120 -1.76 7.48 -10.30
C PHE A 120 -2.55 6.79 -11.40
N GLY A 121 -2.20 5.55 -11.74
CA GLY A 121 -2.92 4.75 -12.73
C GLY A 121 -4.38 4.53 -12.36
N LEU A 122 -4.66 4.16 -11.11
CA LEU A 122 -6.03 3.98 -10.62
C LEU A 122 -6.81 5.30 -10.62
N LYS A 123 -6.19 6.40 -10.16
CA LYS A 123 -6.83 7.74 -10.18
C LYS A 123 -7.22 8.17 -11.59
N LEU A 124 -6.36 7.93 -12.58
CA LEU A 124 -6.63 8.25 -13.98
C LEU A 124 -7.68 7.32 -14.59
N PHE A 125 -7.65 6.03 -14.23
CA PHE A 125 -8.58 5.04 -14.76
C PHE A 125 -10.02 5.27 -14.29
N PHE A 126 -10.21 5.59 -13.00
CA PHE A 126 -11.53 5.79 -12.44
C PHE A 126 -12.04 7.23 -12.52
N ALA A 127 -11.15 8.22 -12.53
CA ALA A 127 -11.46 9.64 -12.67
C ALA A 127 -12.64 10.15 -11.83
N ARG A 128 -12.81 9.61 -10.60
CA ARG A 128 -13.95 9.92 -9.75
C ARG A 128 -13.86 11.36 -9.20
N PRO A 129 -14.91 12.18 -9.35
CA PRO A 129 -14.94 13.52 -8.78
C PRO A 129 -15.06 13.44 -7.26
N ARG A 130 -14.43 14.38 -6.55
CA ARG A 130 -14.58 14.50 -5.10
C ARG A 130 -15.91 15.18 -4.77
N PRO A 131 -16.62 14.74 -3.71
CA PRO A 131 -17.76 15.48 -3.20
C PRO A 131 -17.30 16.83 -2.64
N LEU A 132 -18.12 17.86 -2.84
CA LEU A 132 -17.91 19.20 -2.29
C LEU A 132 -18.43 19.21 -0.84
N ASP A 133 -17.58 18.80 0.12
CA ASP A 133 -17.88 18.87 1.56
C ASP A 133 -16.93 19.87 2.25
N PRO A 134 -17.42 20.77 3.13
CA PRO A 134 -16.59 21.72 3.87
C PRO A 134 -15.47 21.10 4.73
N LEU A 135 -15.52 19.79 5.02
CA LEU A 135 -14.45 19.08 5.74
C LEU A 135 -13.28 18.67 4.84
N VAL A 136 -13.44 18.73 3.52
CA VAL A 136 -12.41 18.34 2.54
C VAL A 136 -12.00 19.61 1.79
N ASN A 137 -10.88 20.20 2.19
CA ASN A 137 -10.28 21.32 1.45
C ASN A 137 -10.17 20.98 -0.04
N GLU A 138 -10.36 21.97 -0.92
CA GLU A 138 -10.17 21.82 -2.36
C GLU A 138 -8.72 21.45 -2.67
N VAL A 139 -8.45 20.16 -2.78
CA VAL A 139 -7.15 19.64 -3.23
C VAL A 139 -7.30 19.19 -4.67
N ALA A 140 -6.40 19.64 -5.54
CA ALA A 140 -6.39 19.27 -6.94
C ALA A 140 -6.21 17.75 -7.15
N GLY A 141 -7.04 17.16 -8.01
CA GLY A 141 -6.93 15.78 -8.48
C GLY A 141 -8.11 14.87 -8.11
N TYR A 142 -8.14 13.67 -8.68
CA TYR A 142 -9.19 12.68 -8.44
C TYR A 142 -9.10 12.07 -7.02
N SER A 143 -10.24 11.56 -6.54
CA SER A 143 -10.28 10.74 -5.31
C SER A 143 -9.53 9.43 -5.52
#